data_AF-A0A8H7PYW4-F1
#
_entry.id   AF-A0A8H7PYW4-F1
#
_cell.length_a   1.000
_cell.length_b   1.000
_cell.length_c   1.000
_cell.angle_alpha   90.00
_cell.angle_beta   90.00
_cell.angle_gamma   90.00
#
_symmetry.space_group_name_H-M   'P 1'
#
loop_
_entity.id
_entity.type
_entity.pdbx_description
1 polymer ?
#
loop_
_entity_poly.entity_id
_entity_poly.type
_entity_poly.pdbx_seq_one_letter_code
_entity_poly.pdbx_strand_id
1 'polypeptide(L)'
;MVWSSVNARANHGSPRLALVSNGHNGSSPPAQPAPIVTKKYAQPFRATGDTLACLVGASMTVVGQSVLVFGGFHQYTDDVYNDMYQLTVHNGRYKWTNLLYIKGIRPSKRNDHSAALWQGNKLVIFGGSSDDEVYCNDVSVLDLTTMTWHQPEIHGQLPMGRMKHSSTIHNDKLYISGGKLSSSHFSDTIDILDLKKWVWLPSIPFVRRCQHITFFHRNRLYLYGGLAEKMDRSHNISFINFDTYQVTELQVHAPETPSLAGQHFAQVCGDDLVVVVTNPIKQVVSESTAGVWSLDLTSMTWRRRGGGARFDAGQWYYFAMAEHDTSFYLFGTSEEESEEYYSQVLKVDLQEHGIFAVPPPQMGSDLVLMLTSDAGRQLADFYITSGEDQAPPIHVHRLVLLARWPHFENLIQSGMAESVSMHLKIPESYDVVHAFVTFLYADSIDQFDIDLVSDLLVIANIYLLPRLLALCARRMHAHMDIGNVSKIYHCAGVASQRGLQQTALNYMFEHYGDVSRTIGFRNLPKEVLLDFWDHTPSNAIITTKDMMQVDRLEETEDTAPTSYAGGGEDEDDEDEEQDDDDEIIN
;
A
#
# COMPACT_ATOMS: atom_id res chain seq x y z
N MET A 1 -44.55 -39.41 7.84
CA MET A 1 -43.57 -40.47 7.48
C MET A 1 -42.30 -40.15 8.28
N VAL A 2 -42.13 -40.44 9.57
CA VAL A 2 -42.19 -41.70 10.35
C VAL A 2 -41.45 -42.84 9.68
N TRP A 3 -40.34 -43.26 10.29
CA TRP A 3 -39.88 -44.63 10.62
C TRP A 3 -38.80 -44.41 11.73
N SER A 4 -38.92 -44.71 13.03
CA SER A 4 -39.06 -46.00 13.76
C SER A 4 -38.08 -47.07 13.25
N SER A 5 -37.29 -47.85 14.02
CA SER A 5 -37.18 -48.17 15.45
C SER A 5 -36.01 -49.20 15.59
N VAL A 6 -35.07 -49.09 16.56
CA VAL A 6 -35.01 -49.84 17.85
C VAL A 6 -34.17 -51.14 17.87
N ASN A 7 -33.15 -51.15 18.76
CA ASN A 7 -32.59 -52.21 19.65
C ASN A 7 -32.11 -53.58 19.10
N ALA A 8 -31.24 -54.36 19.74
CA ALA A 8 -30.41 -54.28 20.96
C ALA A 8 -29.38 -55.44 20.97
N ARG A 9 -28.41 -55.31 21.88
CA ARG A 9 -27.38 -56.29 22.32
C ARG A 9 -27.93 -57.71 22.65
N ALA A 10 -27.09 -58.75 22.47
CA ALA A 10 -26.46 -59.51 23.57
C ALA A 10 -25.71 -60.80 23.15
N ASN A 11 -24.61 -61.05 23.87
CA ASN A 11 -24.04 -62.31 24.34
C ASN A 11 -23.24 -63.30 23.46
N HIS A 12 -21.93 -63.35 23.80
CA HIS A 12 -21.12 -64.49 24.25
C HIS A 12 -21.45 -65.93 23.79
N GLY A 13 -20.42 -66.61 23.26
CA GLY A 13 -20.32 -68.06 23.31
C GLY A 13 -19.31 -68.65 22.33
N SER A 14 -18.04 -68.81 22.74
CA SER A 14 -17.07 -69.66 22.05
C SER A 14 -17.54 -71.12 22.07
N PRO A 15 -17.21 -71.93 21.05
CA PRO A 15 -16.42 -73.13 21.38
C PRO A 15 -15.38 -73.56 20.34
N ARG A 16 -14.20 -73.86 20.88
CA ARG A 16 -13.30 -75.02 20.66
C ARG A 16 -12.91 -75.49 19.25
N LEU A 17 -11.58 -75.54 19.11
CA LEU A 17 -10.76 -76.28 18.14
C LEU A 17 -11.15 -77.76 17.98
N ALA A 18 -11.03 -78.25 16.75
CA ALA A 18 -10.57 -79.60 16.44
C ALA A 18 -9.53 -79.53 15.30
N LEU A 19 -8.39 -80.17 15.53
CA LEU A 19 -7.23 -80.24 14.65
C LEU A 19 -7.51 -81.07 13.39
N VAL A 20 -6.99 -80.62 12.24
CA VAL A 20 -6.50 -81.52 11.19
C VAL A 20 -5.16 -80.98 10.69
N SER A 21 -4.13 -81.81 10.86
CA SER A 21 -2.78 -81.64 10.38
C SER A 21 -2.70 -81.81 8.86
N ASN A 22 -1.97 -80.94 8.18
CA ASN A 22 -1.00 -81.31 7.14
C ASN A 22 -0.17 -80.08 6.77
N GLY A 23 1.12 -80.12 7.06
CA GLY A 23 2.06 -79.07 6.65
C GLY A 23 2.26 -79.07 5.15
N HIS A 24 2.58 -77.90 4.58
CA HIS A 24 3.48 -77.69 3.45
C HIS A 24 3.89 -76.22 3.44
N ASN A 25 5.20 -75.97 3.37
CA ASN A 25 5.82 -74.66 3.24
C ASN A 25 5.30 -73.95 1.97
N GLY A 26 4.75 -72.75 2.14
CA GLY A 26 4.42 -71.84 1.05
C GLY A 26 4.43 -70.42 1.59
N SER A 27 5.46 -69.65 1.21
CA SER A 27 5.65 -68.26 1.57
C SER A 27 4.44 -67.41 1.17
N SER A 28 3.85 -66.71 2.14
CA SER A 28 2.86 -65.65 1.91
C SER A 28 3.49 -64.59 1.00
N PRO A 29 2.81 -64.13 -0.07
CA PRO A 29 3.30 -62.97 -0.81
C PRO A 29 3.32 -61.78 0.14
N PRO A 30 4.31 -60.87 0.06
CA PRO A 30 4.31 -59.67 0.87
C PRO A 30 3.01 -58.91 0.60
N ALA A 31 2.31 -58.53 1.66
CA ALA A 31 1.13 -57.67 1.57
C ALA A 31 1.52 -56.45 0.73
N GLN A 32 0.85 -56.26 -0.42
CA GLN A 32 1.04 -55.04 -1.19
C GLN A 32 0.72 -53.86 -0.27
N PRO A 33 1.62 -52.89 -0.10
CA PRO A 33 1.29 -51.69 0.64
C PRO A 33 0.06 -51.07 -0.05
N ALA A 34 -0.95 -50.72 0.75
CA ALA A 34 -2.11 -49.98 0.28
C ALA A 34 -1.60 -48.81 -0.60
N PRO A 35 -2.21 -48.55 -1.78
CA PRO A 35 -1.73 -47.50 -2.65
C PRO A 35 -1.68 -46.21 -1.84
N ILE A 36 -0.47 -45.69 -1.63
CA ILE A 36 -0.28 -44.34 -1.11
C ILE A 36 -0.97 -43.46 -2.15
N VAL A 37 -2.16 -42.95 -1.82
CA VAL A 37 -2.80 -41.90 -2.60
C VAL A 37 -1.93 -40.67 -2.40
N THR A 38 -0.85 -40.56 -3.17
CA THR A 38 -0.10 -39.33 -3.28
C THR A 38 -1.07 -38.31 -3.85
N LYS A 39 -1.44 -37.31 -3.05
CA LYS A 39 -2.14 -36.13 -3.57
C LYS A 39 -1.25 -35.59 -4.70
N LYS A 40 -1.68 -35.76 -5.95
CA LYS A 40 -0.93 -35.26 -7.10
C LYS A 40 -1.10 -33.76 -7.15
N TYR A 41 -0.03 -33.02 -6.85
CA TYR A 41 0.03 -31.58 -7.15
C TYR A 41 -0.27 -31.33 -8.62
N ALA A 42 -0.79 -30.13 -8.93
CA ALA A 42 -0.93 -29.67 -10.30
C ALA A 42 0.39 -29.86 -11.06
N GLN A 43 0.27 -30.42 -12.26
CA GLN A 43 1.40 -30.65 -13.17
C GLN A 43 1.42 -29.56 -14.25
N PRO A 44 2.57 -29.28 -14.86
CA PRO A 44 2.65 -28.46 -16.06
C PRO A 44 1.75 -29.01 -17.17
N PHE A 45 1.11 -28.11 -17.91
CA PHE A 45 0.32 -28.43 -19.10
C PHE A 45 0.85 -27.67 -20.30
N ARG A 46 1.00 -28.36 -21.43
CA ARG A 46 1.28 -27.69 -22.71
C ARG A 46 0.04 -26.93 -23.16
N ALA A 47 0.17 -25.62 -23.31
CA ALA A 47 -0.86 -24.78 -23.89
C ALA A 47 -1.06 -25.11 -25.38
N THR A 48 -2.28 -24.89 -25.85
CA THR A 48 -2.69 -25.12 -27.25
C THR A 48 -3.15 -23.82 -27.90
N GLY A 49 -3.48 -23.84 -29.19
CA GLY A 49 -3.95 -22.65 -29.90
C GLY A 49 -2.80 -21.92 -30.59
N ASP A 50 -2.82 -20.59 -30.54
CA ASP A 50 -1.81 -19.78 -31.19
C ASP A 50 -0.46 -19.89 -30.47
N THR A 51 0.63 -19.99 -31.23
CA THR A 51 1.99 -19.98 -30.67
C THR A 51 2.43 -18.55 -30.43
N LEU A 52 2.87 -18.25 -29.21
CA LEU A 52 3.51 -16.98 -28.89
C LEU A 52 4.98 -17.06 -29.28
N ALA A 53 5.50 -15.98 -29.83
CA ALA A 53 6.93 -15.79 -30.02
C ALA A 53 7.70 -15.85 -28.68
N CYS A 54 9.03 -15.95 -28.74
CA CYS A 54 9.94 -15.76 -27.61
C CYS A 54 9.96 -14.30 -27.12
N LEU A 55 8.81 -13.79 -26.66
CA LEU A 55 8.59 -12.40 -26.30
C LEU A 55 9.26 -12.06 -24.96
N VAL A 56 10.41 -11.41 -24.99
CA VAL A 56 11.09 -10.90 -23.78
C VAL A 56 10.57 -9.50 -23.45
N GLY A 57 10.39 -9.22 -22.16
CA GLY A 57 9.89 -7.92 -21.69
C GLY A 57 8.42 -7.66 -22.08
N ALA A 58 7.64 -8.70 -22.41
CA ALA A 58 6.20 -8.57 -22.54
C ALA A 58 5.56 -8.36 -21.16
N SER A 59 4.47 -7.59 -21.10
CA SER A 59 3.67 -7.49 -19.87
C SER A 59 2.72 -8.68 -19.77
N MET A 60 2.50 -9.16 -18.53
CA MET A 60 1.55 -10.22 -18.24
C MET A 60 0.59 -9.78 -17.13
N THR A 61 -0.71 -9.81 -17.41
CA THR A 61 -1.72 -9.36 -16.47
C THR A 61 -2.83 -10.41 -16.33
N VAL A 62 -3.10 -10.84 -15.10
CA VAL A 62 -4.20 -11.74 -14.80
C VAL A 62 -5.50 -10.94 -14.73
N VAL A 63 -6.51 -11.37 -15.48
CA VAL A 63 -7.86 -10.77 -15.49
C VAL A 63 -8.89 -11.87 -15.28
N GLY A 64 -9.45 -11.94 -14.08
CA GLY A 64 -10.30 -13.05 -13.66
C GLY A 64 -9.55 -14.38 -13.77
N GLN A 65 -10.03 -15.29 -14.62
CA GLN A 65 -9.40 -16.60 -14.84
C GLN A 65 -8.51 -16.65 -16.10
N SER A 66 -8.29 -15.51 -16.77
CA SER A 66 -7.48 -15.41 -17.98
C SER A 66 -6.16 -14.69 -17.71
N VAL A 67 -5.16 -14.93 -18.56
CA VAL A 67 -3.90 -14.19 -18.55
C VAL A 67 -3.75 -13.45 -19.88
N LEU A 68 -3.52 -12.16 -19.81
CA LEU A 68 -3.29 -11.28 -20.95
C LEU A 68 -1.80 -11.04 -21.12
N VAL A 69 -1.30 -11.11 -22.35
CA VAL A 69 0.09 -10.80 -22.72
C VAL A 69 0.09 -9.72 -23.78
N PHE A 70 0.85 -8.65 -23.55
CA PHE A 70 0.96 -7.53 -24.49
C PHE A 70 2.43 -7.18 -24.76
N GLY A 71 2.72 -6.94 -26.04
CA GLY A 71 4.01 -6.46 -26.52
C GLY A 71 5.18 -7.42 -26.26
N GLY A 72 6.37 -6.86 -26.02
CA GLY A 72 7.62 -7.60 -25.91
C GLY A 72 8.39 -7.64 -27.23
N PHE A 73 9.63 -8.14 -27.19
CA PHE A 73 10.46 -8.31 -28.37
C PHE A 73 10.88 -9.77 -28.54
N HIS A 74 11.04 -10.21 -29.78
CA HIS A 74 11.44 -11.58 -30.09
C HIS A 74 12.95 -11.74 -29.92
N GLN A 75 13.36 -12.56 -28.94
CA GLN A 75 14.76 -12.71 -28.54
C GLN A 75 15.75 -13.00 -29.68
N TYR A 76 15.32 -13.68 -30.75
CA TYR A 76 16.20 -14.09 -31.85
C TYR A 76 16.11 -13.23 -33.12
N THR A 77 15.04 -12.46 -33.29
CA THR A 77 14.86 -11.62 -34.49
C THR A 77 14.97 -10.13 -34.19
N ASP A 78 14.99 -9.77 -32.89
CA ASP A 78 14.93 -8.41 -32.37
C ASP A 78 13.67 -7.63 -32.79
N ASP A 79 12.66 -8.30 -33.35
CA ASP A 79 11.39 -7.68 -33.70
C ASP A 79 10.61 -7.33 -32.43
N VAL A 80 10.14 -6.09 -32.34
CA VAL A 80 9.28 -5.63 -31.24
C VAL A 80 7.82 -5.70 -31.67
N TYR A 81 6.95 -6.14 -30.76
CA TYR A 81 5.52 -6.37 -31.00
C TYR A 81 4.65 -5.41 -30.19
N ASN A 82 3.41 -5.24 -30.65
CA ASN A 82 2.29 -4.69 -29.90
C ASN A 82 1.07 -5.61 -29.97
N ASP A 83 1.29 -6.89 -30.25
CA ASP A 83 0.20 -7.86 -30.30
C ASP A 83 -0.29 -8.21 -28.91
N MET A 84 -1.55 -8.65 -28.87
CA MET A 84 -2.27 -8.98 -27.66
C MET A 84 -2.65 -10.45 -27.71
N TYR A 85 -2.22 -11.21 -26.72
CA TYR A 85 -2.58 -12.63 -26.56
C TYR A 85 -3.36 -12.83 -25.27
N GLN A 86 -4.28 -13.79 -25.30
CA GLN A 86 -5.05 -14.20 -24.14
C GLN A 86 -4.92 -15.70 -23.92
N LEU A 87 -4.53 -16.08 -22.71
CA LEU A 87 -4.66 -17.44 -22.21
C LEU A 87 -6.04 -17.60 -21.56
N THR A 88 -6.81 -18.55 -22.05
CA THR A 88 -8.06 -18.98 -21.43
C THR A 88 -8.00 -20.44 -21.03
N VAL A 89 -8.85 -20.83 -20.08
CA VAL A 89 -9.03 -22.24 -19.70
C VAL A 89 -10.33 -22.74 -20.33
N HIS A 90 -10.21 -23.75 -21.19
CA HIS A 90 -11.36 -24.41 -21.81
C HIS A 90 -11.29 -25.92 -21.53
N ASN A 91 -12.30 -26.49 -20.88
CA ASN A 91 -12.35 -27.90 -20.48
C ASN A 91 -11.08 -28.38 -19.72
N GLY A 92 -10.57 -27.53 -18.82
CA GLY A 92 -9.37 -27.83 -18.03
C GLY A 92 -8.06 -27.78 -18.81
N ARG A 93 -8.06 -27.27 -20.05
CA ARG A 93 -6.84 -27.05 -20.86
C ARG A 93 -6.61 -25.57 -21.12
N TYR A 94 -5.33 -25.20 -21.17
CA TYR A 94 -4.90 -23.85 -21.49
C TYR A 94 -4.85 -23.64 -23.01
N LYS A 95 -5.47 -22.56 -23.47
CA LYS A 95 -5.46 -22.17 -24.89
C LYS A 95 -5.07 -20.71 -25.04
N TRP A 96 -4.01 -20.48 -25.81
CA TRP A 96 -3.61 -19.16 -26.30
C TRP A 96 -4.46 -18.75 -27.50
N THR A 97 -4.88 -17.49 -27.51
CA THR A 97 -5.61 -16.87 -28.63
C THR A 97 -5.02 -15.49 -28.89
N ASN A 98 -4.63 -15.22 -30.12
CA ASN A 98 -4.24 -13.90 -30.58
C ASN A 98 -5.50 -13.04 -30.79
N LEU A 99 -5.54 -11.89 -30.13
CA LEU A 99 -6.65 -10.95 -30.17
C LEU A 99 -6.48 -9.99 -31.34
N LEU A 100 -6.83 -10.46 -32.55
CA LEU A 100 -6.63 -9.73 -33.81
C LEU A 100 -7.51 -8.47 -33.95
N TYR A 101 -8.72 -8.48 -33.38
CA TYR A 101 -9.72 -7.43 -33.60
C TYR A 101 -9.96 -6.61 -32.32
N ILE A 102 -9.03 -5.72 -32.01
CA ILE A 102 -9.17 -4.71 -30.95
C ILE A 102 -9.36 -3.34 -31.61
N LYS A 103 -10.39 -2.62 -31.21
CA LYS A 103 -10.74 -1.31 -31.79
C LYS A 103 -9.83 -0.20 -31.23
N GLY A 104 -9.85 0.97 -31.87
CA GLY A 104 -9.10 2.15 -31.43
C GLY A 104 -7.64 2.15 -31.86
N ILE A 105 -6.90 3.16 -31.42
CA ILE A 105 -5.48 3.32 -31.75
C ILE A 105 -4.66 2.53 -30.73
N ARG A 106 -4.07 1.44 -31.20
CA ARG A 106 -3.20 0.58 -30.41
C ARG A 106 -1.88 1.32 -30.08
N PRO A 107 -1.27 1.07 -28.90
CA PRO A 107 0.06 1.59 -28.59
C PRO A 107 1.10 1.15 -29.63
N SER A 108 2.17 1.95 -29.77
CA SER A 108 3.35 1.54 -30.54
C SER A 108 3.95 0.24 -30.00
N LYS A 109 4.65 -0.48 -30.88
CA LYS A 109 5.47 -1.66 -30.52
C LYS A 109 6.37 -1.30 -29.35
N ARG A 110 6.40 -2.14 -28.32
CA ARG A 110 7.23 -1.90 -27.14
C ARG A 110 7.51 -3.14 -26.30
N ASN A 111 8.67 -3.18 -25.66
CA ASN A 111 9.06 -4.15 -24.64
C ASN A 111 9.43 -3.44 -23.33
N ASP A 112 9.53 -4.21 -22.24
CA ASP A 112 9.90 -3.74 -20.90
C ASP A 112 9.00 -2.58 -20.38
N HIS A 113 7.76 -2.53 -20.87
CA HIS A 113 6.68 -1.66 -20.41
C HIS A 113 5.95 -2.30 -19.22
N SER A 114 5.13 -1.50 -18.53
CA SER A 114 4.24 -2.03 -17.51
C SER A 114 2.79 -2.09 -18.01
N ALA A 115 2.01 -2.99 -17.41
CA ALA A 115 0.58 -3.08 -17.59
C ALA A 115 -0.09 -3.31 -16.24
N ALA A 116 -1.05 -2.45 -15.88
CA ALA A 116 -1.76 -2.53 -14.61
C ALA A 116 -3.28 -2.57 -14.84
N LEU A 117 -3.96 -3.46 -14.11
CA LEU A 117 -5.41 -3.62 -14.19
C LEU A 117 -6.10 -2.58 -13.31
N TRP A 118 -6.90 -1.71 -13.92
CA TRP A 118 -7.72 -0.72 -13.26
C TRP A 118 -9.20 -1.13 -13.28
N GLN A 119 -9.86 -1.05 -12.11
CA GLN A 119 -11.30 -1.34 -11.94
C GLN A 119 -11.75 -2.73 -12.46
N GLY A 120 -10.80 -3.68 -12.59
CA GLY A 120 -11.06 -5.04 -13.04
C GLY A 120 -11.33 -5.20 -14.54
N ASN A 121 -11.44 -4.12 -15.31
CA ASN A 121 -11.81 -4.18 -16.73
C ASN A 121 -11.05 -3.21 -17.64
N LYS A 122 -10.08 -2.44 -17.14
CA LYS A 122 -9.25 -1.54 -17.96
C LYS A 122 -7.79 -1.86 -17.76
N LEU A 123 -7.05 -2.11 -18.83
CA LEU A 123 -5.61 -2.34 -18.78
C LEU A 123 -4.88 -1.04 -19.12
N VAL A 124 -4.13 -0.50 -18.16
CA VAL A 124 -3.35 0.74 -18.33
C VAL A 124 -1.91 0.37 -18.64
N ILE A 125 -1.42 0.81 -19.81
CA ILE A 125 -0.07 0.59 -20.30
C ILE A 125 0.75 1.87 -20.15
N PHE A 126 1.97 1.76 -19.65
CA PHE A 126 2.91 2.87 -19.58
C PHE A 126 4.34 2.41 -19.86
N GLY A 127 5.12 3.30 -20.47
CA GLY A 127 6.55 3.13 -20.64
C GLY A 127 6.94 2.05 -21.66
N GLY A 128 8.15 1.52 -21.45
CA GLY A 128 8.82 0.57 -22.35
C GLY A 128 9.77 1.23 -23.33
N SER A 129 10.44 0.41 -24.11
CA SER A 129 11.28 0.82 -25.24
C SER A 129 10.58 0.45 -26.54
N SER A 130 10.53 1.36 -27.52
CA SER A 130 9.94 1.11 -28.83
C SER A 130 10.84 0.26 -29.73
N ASP A 131 10.38 -0.07 -30.94
CA ASP A 131 11.21 -0.66 -31.99
C ASP A 131 12.37 0.26 -32.40
N ASP A 132 12.18 1.57 -32.36
CA ASP A 132 13.27 2.56 -32.56
C ASP A 132 14.12 2.83 -31.29
N GLU A 133 14.06 1.96 -30.29
CA GLU A 133 14.73 2.06 -28.98
C GLU A 133 14.38 3.31 -28.14
N VAL A 134 13.36 4.07 -28.52
CA VAL A 134 12.90 5.26 -27.78
C VAL A 134 12.15 4.82 -26.53
N TYR A 135 12.48 5.44 -25.39
CA TYR A 135 11.77 5.16 -24.15
C TYR A 135 10.44 5.91 -24.13
N CYS A 136 9.35 5.15 -24.15
CA CYS A 136 7.99 5.67 -24.19
C CYS A 136 7.60 6.30 -22.84
N ASN A 137 6.73 7.30 -22.87
CA ASN A 137 6.08 7.92 -21.70
C ASN A 137 4.58 8.18 -21.92
N ASP A 138 4.03 7.67 -23.02
CA ASP A 138 2.60 7.72 -23.28
C ASP A 138 1.85 6.73 -22.40
N VAL A 139 0.57 7.05 -22.15
CA VAL A 139 -0.37 6.19 -21.44
C VAL A 139 -1.43 5.74 -22.41
N SER A 140 -1.67 4.44 -22.47
CA SER A 140 -2.74 3.86 -23.27
C SER A 140 -3.61 2.96 -22.41
N VAL A 141 -4.93 3.01 -22.64
CA VAL A 141 -5.91 2.26 -21.86
C VAL A 141 -6.69 1.34 -22.77
N LEU A 142 -6.65 0.03 -22.51
CA LEU A 142 -7.52 -0.94 -23.18
C LEU A 142 -8.72 -1.22 -22.29
N ASP A 143 -9.91 -0.86 -22.76
CA ASP A 143 -11.17 -1.29 -22.15
C ASP A 143 -11.47 -2.74 -22.58
N LEU A 144 -11.42 -3.67 -21.62
CA LEU A 144 -11.58 -5.10 -21.85
C LEU A 144 -13.05 -5.51 -22.05
N THR A 145 -14.01 -4.66 -21.68
CA THR A 145 -15.43 -4.92 -21.92
C THR A 145 -15.79 -4.64 -23.38
N THR A 146 -15.29 -3.54 -23.92
CA THR A 146 -15.55 -3.11 -25.30
C THR A 146 -14.48 -3.55 -26.29
N MET A 147 -13.35 -4.05 -25.79
CA MET A 147 -12.13 -4.37 -26.55
C MET A 147 -11.68 -3.19 -27.42
N THR A 148 -11.54 -2.03 -26.77
CA THR A 148 -11.20 -0.76 -27.44
C THR A 148 -10.05 -0.05 -26.72
N TRP A 149 -9.03 0.34 -27.49
CA TRP A 149 -7.96 1.21 -27.03
C TRP A 149 -8.40 2.67 -26.97
N HIS A 150 -8.02 3.33 -25.90
CA HIS A 150 -8.23 4.74 -25.63
C HIS A 150 -6.90 5.40 -25.26
N GLN A 151 -6.69 6.60 -25.79
CA GLN A 151 -5.63 7.51 -25.36
C GLN A 151 -6.30 8.67 -24.61
N PRO A 152 -6.22 8.69 -23.27
CA PRO A 152 -6.79 9.78 -22.50
C PRO A 152 -6.01 11.07 -22.73
N GLU A 153 -6.71 12.20 -22.71
CA GLU A 153 -6.07 13.51 -22.66
C GLU A 153 -5.52 13.72 -21.25
N ILE A 154 -4.19 13.75 -21.12
CA ILE A 154 -3.51 13.82 -19.83
C ILE A 154 -2.89 15.19 -19.64
N HIS A 155 -3.03 15.74 -18.43
CA HIS A 155 -2.47 17.02 -18.03
C HIS A 155 -1.42 16.86 -16.92
N GLY A 156 -0.77 17.98 -16.55
CA GLY A 156 0.30 18.00 -15.55
C GLY A 156 1.68 17.77 -16.15
N GLN A 157 2.67 17.56 -15.28
CA GLN A 157 4.06 17.38 -15.70
C GLN A 157 4.28 15.92 -16.16
N LEU A 158 4.44 15.75 -17.47
CA LEU A 158 4.68 14.44 -18.07
C LEU A 158 6.03 13.87 -17.60
N PRO A 159 6.07 12.64 -17.05
CA PRO A 159 7.32 12.03 -16.65
C PRO A 159 8.17 11.65 -17.87
N MET A 160 9.48 11.50 -17.62
CA MET A 160 10.39 10.95 -18.62
C MET A 160 10.05 9.50 -18.94
N GLY A 161 10.26 9.15 -20.22
CA GLY A 161 10.09 7.80 -20.69
C GLY A 161 11.07 6.83 -20.05
N ARG A 162 10.60 5.60 -19.81
CA ARG A 162 11.37 4.61 -19.06
C ARG A 162 10.96 3.18 -19.34
N MET A 163 11.90 2.27 -19.12
CA MET A 163 11.67 0.83 -19.23
C MET A 163 12.06 0.08 -17.94
N LYS A 164 11.59 -1.16 -17.77
CA LYS A 164 11.90 -2.03 -16.63
C LYS A 164 11.52 -1.42 -15.28
N HIS A 165 10.55 -0.51 -15.27
CA HIS A 165 9.98 0.07 -14.06
C HIS A 165 8.91 -0.86 -13.48
N SER A 166 8.46 -0.59 -12.27
CA SER A 166 7.28 -1.23 -11.69
C SER A 166 6.11 -0.26 -11.68
N SER A 167 4.90 -0.75 -11.97
CA SER A 167 3.69 0.04 -11.80
C SER A 167 2.61 -0.72 -11.02
N THR A 168 1.94 -0.03 -10.11
CA THR A 168 0.78 -0.56 -9.36
C THR A 168 -0.34 0.49 -9.31
N ILE A 169 -1.59 0.03 -9.26
CA ILE A 169 -2.75 0.90 -9.16
C ILE A 169 -3.34 0.75 -7.76
N HIS A 170 -3.49 1.88 -7.06
CA HIS A 170 -4.12 1.93 -5.75
C HIS A 170 -4.98 3.19 -5.65
N ASN A 171 -6.21 3.04 -5.14
CA ASN A 171 -7.17 4.14 -4.98
C ASN A 171 -7.31 5.05 -6.22
N ASP A 172 -7.51 4.44 -7.39
CA ASP A 172 -7.64 5.11 -8.70
C ASP A 172 -6.43 5.98 -9.11
N LYS A 173 -5.24 5.66 -8.59
CA LYS A 173 -3.98 6.28 -9.00
C LYS A 173 -3.00 5.23 -9.46
N LEU A 174 -2.33 5.50 -10.58
CA LEU A 174 -1.23 4.67 -11.09
C LEU A 174 0.08 5.21 -10.53
N TYR A 175 0.81 4.36 -9.82
CA TYR A 175 2.11 4.65 -9.24
C TYR A 175 3.18 3.96 -10.08
N ILE A 176 4.12 4.71 -10.62
CA ILE A 176 5.24 4.23 -11.44
C ILE A 176 6.53 4.50 -10.69
N SER A 177 7.28 3.45 -10.36
CA SER A 177 8.50 3.57 -9.56
C SER A 177 9.73 3.05 -10.28
N GLY A 178 10.83 3.80 -10.16
CA GLY A 178 12.13 3.41 -10.68
C GLY A 178 12.12 3.17 -12.19
N GLY A 179 12.88 2.18 -12.63
CA GLY A 179 13.15 1.90 -14.05
C GLY A 179 14.35 2.68 -14.60
N LYS A 180 14.70 2.37 -15.84
CA LYS A 180 15.80 3.03 -16.57
C LYS A 180 15.24 4.15 -17.43
N LEU A 181 15.78 5.35 -17.24
CA LEU A 181 15.53 6.56 -18.03
C LEU A 181 16.50 6.68 -19.22
N SER A 182 17.68 6.08 -19.08
CA SER A 182 18.66 5.89 -20.14
C SER A 182 19.53 4.67 -19.82
N SER A 183 20.55 4.39 -20.62
CA SER A 183 21.49 3.28 -20.37
C SER A 183 22.19 3.36 -19.01
N SER A 184 22.47 4.56 -18.51
CA SER A 184 23.21 4.82 -17.27
C SER A 184 22.40 5.50 -16.17
N HIS A 185 21.14 5.90 -16.45
CA HIS A 185 20.33 6.66 -15.49
C HIS A 185 19.09 5.88 -15.05
N PHE A 186 18.97 5.67 -13.75
CA PHE A 186 17.80 5.08 -13.10
C PHE A 186 16.94 6.19 -12.52
N SER A 187 15.62 6.05 -12.64
CA SER A 187 14.69 6.95 -11.97
C SER A 187 14.78 6.77 -10.45
N ASP A 188 14.79 7.88 -9.73
CA ASP A 188 14.71 7.98 -8.28
C ASP A 188 13.38 8.53 -7.80
N THR A 189 12.33 8.40 -8.63
CA THR A 189 11.01 8.93 -8.31
C THR A 189 9.92 7.86 -8.40
N ILE A 190 8.84 8.15 -7.67
CA ILE A 190 7.51 7.63 -7.92
C ILE A 190 6.74 8.71 -8.66
N ASP A 191 6.31 8.41 -9.88
CA ASP A 191 5.41 9.24 -10.66
C ASP A 191 3.98 8.74 -10.48
N ILE A 192 3.04 9.66 -10.26
CA ILE A 192 1.67 9.33 -9.88
C ILE A 192 0.71 9.96 -10.89
N LEU A 193 -0.08 9.13 -11.56
CA LEU A 193 -1.16 9.57 -12.44
C LEU A 193 -2.50 9.35 -11.74
N ASP A 194 -3.28 10.41 -11.56
CA ASP A 194 -4.68 10.30 -11.15
C ASP A 194 -5.51 9.81 -12.34
N LEU A 195 -6.05 8.59 -12.27
CA LEU A 195 -6.76 7.94 -13.38
C LEU A 195 -8.20 8.45 -13.53
N LYS A 196 -8.75 9.15 -12.53
CA LYS A 196 -10.07 9.78 -12.61
C LYS A 196 -9.98 11.15 -13.25
N LYS A 197 -8.94 11.92 -12.92
CA LYS A 197 -8.72 13.28 -13.42
C LYS A 197 -7.82 13.34 -14.66
N TRP A 198 -7.09 12.27 -14.94
CA TRP A 198 -6.04 12.23 -15.97
C TRP A 198 -5.00 13.34 -15.78
N VAL A 199 -4.50 13.49 -14.56
CA VAL A 199 -3.49 14.49 -14.21
C VAL A 199 -2.30 13.83 -13.51
N TRP A 200 -1.09 14.09 -14.00
CA TRP A 200 0.14 13.77 -13.29
C TRP A 200 0.28 14.64 -12.05
N LEU A 201 0.43 14.01 -10.89
CA LEU A 201 0.71 14.66 -9.63
C LEU A 201 2.22 14.85 -9.45
N PRO A 202 2.66 15.73 -8.52
CA PRO A 202 4.07 15.89 -8.22
C PRO A 202 4.75 14.56 -7.88
N SER A 203 5.89 14.30 -8.53
CA SER A 203 6.69 13.10 -8.30
C SER A 203 7.29 13.11 -6.90
N ILE A 204 7.46 11.93 -6.32
CA ILE A 204 7.98 11.76 -4.96
C ILE A 204 9.34 11.03 -5.02
N PRO A 205 10.38 11.48 -4.30
CA PRO A 205 11.66 10.77 -4.21
C PRO A 205 11.49 9.34 -3.68
N PHE A 206 12.19 8.40 -4.30
CA PHE A 206 12.15 6.99 -3.96
C PHE A 206 13.41 6.24 -4.42
N VAL A 207 13.45 4.93 -4.18
CA VAL A 207 14.64 4.11 -4.39
C VAL A 207 14.93 3.91 -5.88
N ARG A 208 16.18 4.17 -6.28
CA ARG A 208 16.71 3.89 -7.62
C ARG A 208 16.84 2.39 -7.84
N ARG A 209 15.92 1.80 -8.61
CA ARG A 209 15.91 0.37 -8.93
C ARG A 209 15.18 0.07 -10.23
N CYS A 210 15.47 -1.05 -10.89
CA CYS A 210 14.66 -1.57 -12.01
C CYS A 210 14.43 -3.09 -11.87
N GLN A 211 13.49 -3.63 -12.65
CA GLN A 211 13.08 -5.05 -12.58
C GLN A 211 12.62 -5.50 -11.18
N HIS A 212 12.22 -4.55 -10.35
CA HIS A 212 11.60 -4.78 -9.05
C HIS A 212 10.08 -4.88 -9.20
N ILE A 213 9.40 -5.26 -8.13
CA ILE A 213 7.96 -5.11 -8.00
C ILE A 213 7.64 -4.04 -6.97
N THR A 214 6.46 -3.43 -7.10
CA THR A 214 5.89 -2.55 -6.09
C THR A 214 4.44 -2.88 -5.83
N PHE A 215 4.04 -2.82 -4.57
CA PHE A 215 2.69 -3.15 -4.13
C PHE A 215 2.30 -2.32 -2.90
N PHE A 216 1.01 -2.13 -2.69
CA PHE A 216 0.51 -1.41 -1.52
C PHE A 216 0.23 -2.36 -0.36
N HIS A 217 0.62 -1.95 0.84
CA HIS A 217 0.19 -2.61 2.07
C HIS A 217 0.05 -1.57 3.19
N ARG A 218 -1.12 -1.51 3.82
CA ARG A 218 -1.45 -0.57 4.94
C ARG A 218 -0.98 0.87 4.69
N ASN A 219 -1.37 1.44 3.55
CA ASN A 219 -1.04 2.82 3.12
C ASN A 219 0.46 3.10 2.88
N ARG A 220 1.26 2.05 2.62
CA ARG A 220 2.66 2.18 2.24
C ARG A 220 2.88 1.51 0.90
N LEU A 221 3.68 2.14 0.04
CA LEU A 221 4.14 1.53 -1.19
C LEU A 221 5.46 0.83 -0.90
N TYR A 222 5.44 -0.50 -0.99
CA TYR A 222 6.62 -1.34 -0.84
C TYR A 222 7.27 -1.59 -2.19
N LEU A 223 8.57 -1.80 -2.17
CA LEU A 223 9.42 -2.19 -3.27
C LEU A 223 10.22 -3.42 -2.85
N TYR A 224 10.18 -4.47 -3.67
CA TYR A 224 10.90 -5.72 -3.42
C TYR A 224 11.59 -6.21 -4.71
N GLY A 225 12.76 -6.83 -4.53
CA GLY A 225 13.49 -7.45 -5.62
C GLY A 225 14.16 -6.42 -6.54
N GLY A 226 14.56 -6.87 -7.73
CA GLY A 226 15.13 -6.04 -8.78
C GLY A 226 16.65 -5.84 -8.72
N LEU A 227 17.13 -4.98 -9.61
CA LEU A 227 18.53 -4.62 -9.80
C LEU A 227 18.76 -3.18 -9.33
N ALA A 228 19.69 -3.00 -8.41
CA ALA A 228 20.15 -1.67 -8.00
C ALA A 228 21.08 -1.08 -9.08
N GLU A 229 21.54 0.15 -8.87
CA GLU A 229 22.35 0.89 -9.85
C GLU A 229 23.64 0.17 -10.26
N LYS A 230 24.25 -0.58 -9.34
CA LYS A 230 25.45 -1.38 -9.61
C LYS A 230 25.14 -2.71 -10.29
N MET A 231 23.89 -2.91 -10.72
CA MET A 231 23.36 -4.11 -11.37
C MET A 231 23.44 -5.36 -10.49
N ASP A 232 23.56 -5.17 -9.18
CA ASP A 232 23.44 -6.20 -8.16
C ASP A 232 21.97 -6.49 -7.86
N ARG A 233 21.65 -7.78 -7.71
CA ARG A 233 20.34 -8.23 -7.28
C ARG A 233 20.14 -7.92 -5.81
N SER A 234 19.01 -7.33 -5.47
CA SER A 234 18.67 -6.99 -4.08
C SER A 234 17.39 -7.69 -3.63
N HIS A 235 17.44 -8.26 -2.42
CA HIS A 235 16.24 -8.73 -1.70
C HIS A 235 15.78 -7.74 -0.63
N ASN A 236 16.38 -6.55 -0.60
CA ASN A 236 16.01 -5.53 0.37
C ASN A 236 14.62 -5.02 0.05
N ILE A 237 13.86 -4.79 1.11
CA ILE A 237 12.54 -4.23 1.03
C ILE A 237 12.66 -2.76 1.36
N SER A 238 12.21 -1.91 0.46
CA SER A 238 12.11 -0.49 0.72
C SER A 238 10.65 -0.10 0.68
N PHE A 239 10.21 0.83 1.53
CA PHE A 239 8.86 1.35 1.45
C PHE A 239 8.83 2.83 1.73
N ILE A 240 7.85 3.51 1.16
CA ILE A 240 7.53 4.89 1.48
C ILE A 240 6.21 4.95 2.26
N ASN A 241 6.19 5.75 3.31
CA ASN A 241 4.96 6.09 4.01
C ASN A 241 4.38 7.38 3.43
N PHE A 242 3.16 7.35 2.89
CA PHE A 242 2.53 8.54 2.31
C PHE A 242 2.04 9.55 3.36
N ASP A 243 1.96 9.16 4.63
CA ASP A 243 1.62 10.09 5.72
C ASP A 243 2.82 10.97 6.10
N THR A 244 4.05 10.44 5.98
CA THR A 244 5.28 11.14 6.41
C THR A 244 6.24 11.46 5.26
N TYR A 245 5.99 10.92 4.07
CA TYR A 245 6.88 10.92 2.89
C TYR A 245 8.30 10.38 3.18
N GLN A 246 8.47 9.60 4.25
CA GLN A 246 9.75 8.99 4.60
C GLN A 246 9.91 7.64 3.90
N VAL A 247 11.09 7.46 3.31
CA VAL A 247 11.53 6.20 2.70
C VAL A 247 12.35 5.42 3.73
N THR A 248 11.97 4.16 3.94
CA THR A 248 12.65 3.25 4.86
C THR A 248 13.12 2.03 4.09
N GLU A 249 14.37 1.63 4.30
CA GLU A 249 14.93 0.37 3.80
C GLU A 249 15.05 -0.64 4.94
N LEU A 250 14.60 -1.87 4.68
CA LEU A 250 14.61 -2.99 5.60
C LEU A 250 15.38 -4.16 5.01
N GLN A 251 16.28 -4.70 5.81
CA GLN A 251 16.92 -5.99 5.58
C GLN A 251 16.30 -7.00 6.53
N VAL A 252 15.48 -7.89 5.98
CA VAL A 252 14.83 -8.94 6.76
C VAL A 252 15.68 -10.20 6.69
N HIS A 253 16.41 -10.47 7.77
CA HIS A 253 17.21 -11.69 7.89
C HIS A 253 16.39 -12.82 8.52
N ALA A 254 16.45 -14.00 7.90
CA ALA A 254 15.90 -15.24 8.45
C ALA A 254 16.71 -16.45 7.97
N PRO A 255 16.72 -17.57 8.72
CA PRO A 255 17.46 -18.78 8.34
C PRO A 255 17.03 -19.34 6.98
N GLU A 256 15.78 -19.11 6.57
CA GLU A 256 15.18 -19.64 5.34
C GLU A 256 14.85 -18.53 4.32
N THR A 257 15.68 -17.48 4.22
CA THR A 257 15.48 -16.45 3.19
C THR A 257 15.56 -17.04 1.77
N PRO A 258 14.80 -16.49 0.79
CA PRO A 258 14.89 -16.93 -0.60
C PRO A 258 16.33 -16.81 -1.12
N SER A 259 16.83 -17.87 -1.74
CA SER A 259 18.16 -17.88 -2.36
C SER A 259 18.24 -16.86 -3.49
N LEU A 260 19.32 -16.07 -3.57
CA LEU A 260 19.60 -15.16 -4.70
C LEU A 260 19.94 -15.92 -6.00
N ALA A 261 20.33 -17.18 -5.88
CA ALA A 261 20.69 -18.06 -6.98
C ALA A 261 19.42 -18.72 -7.57
N GLY A 262 18.70 -17.96 -8.39
CA GLY A 262 17.47 -18.41 -9.04
C GLY A 262 16.79 -17.29 -9.83
N GLN A 263 15.68 -17.60 -10.48
CA GLN A 263 14.77 -16.59 -11.00
C GLN A 263 13.72 -16.28 -9.94
N HIS A 264 13.50 -14.99 -9.69
CA HIS A 264 12.60 -14.52 -8.65
C HIS A 264 11.37 -13.92 -9.28
N PHE A 265 10.22 -14.40 -8.83
CA PHE A 265 8.94 -13.81 -9.11
C PHE A 265 8.27 -13.49 -7.78
N ALA A 266 7.54 -12.38 -7.73
CA ALA A 266 6.91 -11.96 -6.50
C ALA A 266 5.59 -11.26 -6.76
N GLN A 267 4.66 -11.41 -5.82
CA GLN A 267 3.39 -10.68 -5.77
C GLN A 267 2.82 -10.74 -4.36
N VAL A 268 1.98 -9.76 -3.99
CA VAL A 268 1.32 -9.74 -2.68
C VAL A 268 0.01 -10.55 -2.65
N CYS A 269 -0.22 -11.27 -1.54
CA CYS A 269 -1.44 -12.00 -1.23
C CYS A 269 -1.87 -11.69 0.22
N GLY A 270 -2.94 -10.91 0.42
CA GLY A 270 -3.32 -10.43 1.76
C GLY A 270 -2.18 -9.69 2.47
N ASP A 271 -1.79 -10.17 3.64
CA ASP A 271 -0.67 -9.66 4.46
C ASP A 271 0.68 -10.35 4.14
N ASP A 272 0.74 -11.25 3.14
CA ASP A 272 1.96 -11.97 2.75
C ASP A 272 2.53 -11.41 1.42
N LEU A 273 3.82 -11.10 1.39
CA LEU A 273 4.57 -11.01 0.13
C LEU A 273 4.99 -12.43 -0.27
N VAL A 274 4.45 -12.92 -1.39
CA VAL A 274 4.78 -14.24 -1.94
C VAL A 274 5.96 -14.11 -2.87
N VAL A 275 6.98 -14.95 -2.67
CA VAL A 275 8.16 -15.04 -3.53
C VAL A 275 8.32 -16.46 -4.04
N VAL A 276 8.29 -16.61 -5.35
CA VAL A 276 8.53 -17.86 -6.05
C VAL A 276 9.93 -17.80 -6.62
N VAL A 277 10.79 -18.74 -6.21
CA VAL A 277 12.11 -18.93 -6.80
C VAL A 277 12.05 -20.17 -7.68
N THR A 278 12.61 -20.06 -8.89
CA THR A 278 12.78 -21.18 -9.82
C THR A 278 14.24 -21.31 -10.23
N ASN A 279 14.61 -22.47 -10.77
CA ASN A 279 16.00 -22.75 -11.12
C ASN A 279 16.50 -21.78 -12.21
N PRO A 280 17.80 -21.44 -12.23
CA PRO A 280 18.38 -20.62 -13.29
C PRO A 280 18.27 -21.30 -14.66
N ILE A 281 17.91 -20.55 -15.70
CA ILE A 281 17.67 -21.06 -17.08
C ILE A 281 18.90 -21.79 -17.68
N LYS A 282 20.13 -21.40 -17.31
CA LYS A 282 21.37 -21.84 -17.99
C LYS A 282 22.43 -22.44 -17.06
N GLN A 283 22.08 -22.79 -15.82
CA GLN A 283 23.03 -23.39 -14.88
C GLN A 283 22.51 -24.75 -14.40
N VAL A 284 23.35 -25.78 -14.56
CA VAL A 284 23.12 -27.09 -13.93
C VAL A 284 23.38 -26.91 -12.44
N VAL A 285 22.32 -26.89 -11.64
CA VAL A 285 22.42 -26.78 -10.19
C VAL A 285 22.41 -28.19 -9.59
N SER A 286 23.32 -28.47 -8.65
CA SER A 286 23.40 -29.77 -7.97
C SER A 286 22.25 -30.01 -6.99
N GLU A 287 21.64 -28.92 -6.48
CA GLU A 287 20.49 -28.94 -5.58
C GLU A 287 19.47 -27.87 -6.04
N SER A 288 18.19 -28.22 -6.08
CA SER A 288 17.12 -27.29 -6.50
C SER A 288 16.99 -26.13 -5.49
N THR A 289 17.08 -24.90 -5.99
CA THR A 289 16.77 -23.68 -5.23
C THR A 289 15.31 -23.27 -5.37
N ALA A 290 14.51 -24.08 -6.09
CA ALA A 290 13.14 -23.73 -6.40
C ALA A 290 12.20 -23.89 -5.19
N GLY A 291 11.20 -23.03 -5.11
CA GLY A 291 10.20 -23.08 -4.06
C GLY A 291 9.34 -21.82 -3.94
N VAL A 292 8.49 -21.83 -2.93
CA VAL A 292 7.63 -20.73 -2.54
C VAL A 292 8.00 -20.29 -1.13
N TRP A 293 8.20 -18.99 -0.98
CA TRP A 293 8.40 -18.30 0.28
C TRP A 293 7.26 -17.31 0.49
N SER A 294 6.94 -17.03 1.75
CA SER A 294 6.13 -15.87 2.10
C SER A 294 6.85 -15.04 3.15
N LEU A 295 6.74 -13.73 3.02
CA LEU A 295 7.09 -12.78 4.06
C LEU A 295 5.80 -12.21 4.64
N ASP A 296 5.55 -12.45 5.92
CA ASP A 296 4.47 -11.79 6.64
C ASP A 296 4.83 -10.30 6.78
N LEU A 297 4.08 -9.43 6.12
CA LEU A 297 4.29 -7.98 6.09
C LEU A 297 3.92 -7.28 7.41
N THR A 298 3.24 -7.98 8.32
CA THR A 298 2.96 -7.47 9.67
C THR A 298 4.12 -7.75 10.62
N SER A 299 4.60 -8.98 10.65
CA SER A 299 5.70 -9.38 11.55
C SER A 299 7.09 -9.21 10.95
N MET A 300 7.17 -8.96 9.63
CA MET A 300 8.39 -8.98 8.83
C MET A 300 9.19 -10.28 9.02
N THR A 301 8.50 -11.43 8.97
CA THR A 301 9.13 -12.75 9.10
C THR A 301 9.01 -13.59 7.84
N TRP A 302 10.15 -14.05 7.32
CA TRP A 302 10.19 -15.00 6.20
C TRP A 302 9.82 -16.40 6.65
N ARG A 303 9.12 -17.12 5.78
CA ARG A 303 8.82 -18.55 5.93
C ARG A 303 8.98 -19.24 4.59
N ARG A 304 9.71 -20.35 4.54
CA ARG A 304 9.66 -21.24 3.38
C ARG A 304 8.37 -22.05 3.45
N ARG A 305 7.51 -21.92 2.43
CA ARG A 305 6.18 -22.55 2.38
C ARG A 305 6.19 -23.90 1.67
N GLY A 306 7.23 -24.17 0.89
CA GLY A 306 7.47 -25.47 0.25
C GLY A 306 7.68 -25.34 -1.26
N GLY A 307 7.94 -26.48 -1.91
CA GLY A 307 8.25 -26.53 -3.34
C GLY A 307 9.60 -27.17 -3.63
N GLY A 308 9.66 -27.90 -4.75
CA GLY A 308 10.84 -28.63 -5.23
C GLY A 308 10.47 -29.30 -6.55
N ALA A 309 10.12 -30.58 -6.54
CA ALA A 309 9.97 -31.40 -7.75
C ALA A 309 9.05 -30.86 -8.86
N ARG A 310 7.93 -30.17 -8.55
CA ARG A 310 7.03 -29.64 -9.60
C ARG A 310 7.57 -28.37 -10.28
N PHE A 311 8.40 -27.61 -9.58
CA PHE A 311 9.07 -26.44 -10.15
C PHE A 311 10.30 -26.88 -10.95
N ASP A 312 10.84 -28.05 -10.65
CA ASP A 312 11.92 -28.69 -11.42
C ASP A 312 11.42 -29.33 -12.73
N ALA A 313 10.11 -29.42 -12.94
CA ALA A 313 9.51 -30.07 -14.12
C ALA A 313 9.62 -29.25 -15.42
N GLY A 314 10.18 -28.03 -15.36
CA GLY A 314 10.36 -27.17 -16.52
C GLY A 314 11.27 -25.98 -16.21
N GLN A 315 11.60 -25.23 -17.25
CA GLN A 315 12.29 -23.94 -17.17
C GLN A 315 11.23 -22.84 -17.23
N TRP A 316 11.15 -22.00 -16.19
CA TRP A 316 10.08 -21.02 -16.02
C TRP A 316 10.58 -19.60 -16.28
N TYR A 317 10.10 -18.97 -17.33
CA TYR A 317 10.58 -17.67 -17.80
C TYR A 317 9.74 -16.51 -17.26
N TYR A 318 8.43 -16.75 -17.10
CA TYR A 318 7.49 -15.71 -16.71
C TYR A 318 6.53 -16.16 -15.62
N PHE A 319 5.99 -15.16 -14.95
CA PHE A 319 5.06 -15.29 -13.84
C PHE A 319 3.90 -14.32 -14.01
N ALA A 320 2.70 -14.77 -13.66
CA ALA A 320 1.54 -13.90 -13.58
C ALA A 320 0.69 -14.26 -12.35
N MET A 321 0.34 -13.24 -11.58
CA MET A 321 -0.55 -13.33 -10.42
C MET A 321 -1.25 -11.99 -10.24
N ALA A 322 -2.57 -11.99 -10.12
CA ALA A 322 -3.29 -10.78 -9.72
C ALA A 322 -2.98 -10.44 -8.26
N GLU A 323 -2.95 -9.16 -7.93
CA GLU A 323 -2.78 -8.69 -6.56
C GLU A 323 -3.89 -9.27 -5.67
N HIS A 324 -3.50 -9.86 -4.53
CA HIS A 324 -4.39 -10.56 -3.60
C HIS A 324 -5.09 -11.81 -4.12
N ASP A 325 -4.73 -12.31 -5.31
CA ASP A 325 -5.25 -13.57 -5.81
C ASP A 325 -4.68 -14.77 -5.03
N THR A 326 -5.39 -15.89 -5.06
CA THR A 326 -5.02 -17.13 -4.36
C THR A 326 -4.30 -18.12 -5.28
N SER A 327 -3.97 -17.72 -6.51
CA SER A 327 -3.25 -18.58 -7.44
C SER A 327 -2.31 -17.77 -8.33
N PHE A 328 -1.21 -18.40 -8.73
CA PHE A 328 -0.30 -17.83 -9.72
C PHE A 328 -0.07 -18.81 -10.87
N TYR A 329 0.46 -18.27 -11.97
CA TYR A 329 0.81 -18.98 -13.17
C TYR A 329 2.31 -18.83 -13.42
N LEU A 330 2.97 -19.94 -13.75
CA LEU A 330 4.31 -19.95 -14.33
C LEU A 330 4.21 -20.36 -15.79
N PHE A 331 5.00 -19.67 -16.62
CA PHE A 331 5.07 -19.89 -18.06
C PHE A 331 6.49 -20.24 -18.46
N GLY A 332 6.62 -21.24 -19.30
CA GLY A 332 7.94 -21.70 -19.69
C GLY A 332 7.94 -22.82 -20.72
N THR A 333 8.94 -23.67 -20.65
CA THR A 333 9.09 -24.85 -21.50
C THR A 333 9.61 -26.04 -20.70
N SER A 334 9.31 -27.25 -21.17
CA SER A 334 9.84 -28.51 -20.64
C SER A 334 11.06 -29.01 -21.43
N GLU A 335 11.37 -28.37 -22.55
CA GLU A 335 12.43 -28.75 -23.47
C GLU A 335 13.65 -27.82 -23.25
N GLU A 336 14.84 -28.39 -23.12
CA GLU A 336 16.08 -27.62 -23.04
C GLU A 336 16.33 -26.88 -24.36
N GLU A 337 16.74 -25.60 -24.28
CA GLU A 337 17.05 -24.74 -25.44
C GLU A 337 15.87 -24.46 -26.40
N SER A 338 14.63 -24.69 -25.96
CA SER A 338 13.44 -24.45 -26.75
C SER A 338 13.13 -22.96 -26.94
N GLU A 339 12.72 -22.58 -28.15
CA GLU A 339 12.22 -21.25 -28.51
C GLU A 339 10.71 -21.08 -28.22
N GLU A 340 10.14 -21.85 -27.29
CA GLU A 340 8.72 -21.79 -26.93
C GLU A 340 8.51 -21.41 -25.45
N TYR A 341 8.86 -20.19 -25.06
CA TYR A 341 8.85 -19.75 -23.65
C TYR A 341 7.45 -19.68 -23.00
N TYR A 342 6.38 -19.86 -23.76
CA TYR A 342 4.98 -19.85 -23.30
C TYR A 342 4.26 -21.18 -23.52
N SER A 343 5.00 -22.23 -23.91
CA SER A 343 4.43 -23.54 -24.25
C SER A 343 3.87 -24.27 -23.04
N GLN A 344 4.53 -24.20 -21.89
CA GLN A 344 4.12 -24.83 -20.65
C GLN A 344 3.48 -23.82 -19.71
N VAL A 345 2.37 -24.23 -19.07
CA VAL A 345 1.66 -23.45 -18.06
C VAL A 345 1.54 -24.30 -16.80
N LEU A 346 2.03 -23.78 -15.68
CA LEU A 346 1.80 -24.36 -14.35
C LEU A 346 1.02 -23.35 -13.50
N LYS A 347 -0.24 -23.70 -13.20
CA LYS A 347 -1.06 -22.95 -12.24
C LYS A 347 -0.87 -23.56 -10.85
N VAL A 348 -0.57 -22.73 -9.87
CA VAL A 348 -0.38 -23.10 -8.47
C VAL A 348 -1.40 -22.38 -7.61
N ASP A 349 -2.09 -23.13 -6.76
CA ASP A 349 -2.91 -22.58 -5.67
C ASP A 349 -2.03 -22.31 -4.44
N LEU A 350 -2.09 -21.08 -3.93
CA LEU A 350 -1.36 -20.62 -2.76
C LEU A 350 -1.85 -21.28 -1.46
N GLN A 351 -3.11 -21.73 -1.41
CA GLN A 351 -3.66 -22.43 -0.25
C GLN A 351 -2.98 -23.79 -0.02
N GLU A 352 -2.46 -24.41 -1.08
CA GLU A 352 -1.61 -25.63 -0.97
C GLU A 352 -0.33 -25.37 -0.15
N HIS A 353 0.08 -24.11 -0.04
CA HIS A 353 1.28 -23.63 0.66
C HIS A 353 0.95 -22.94 1.99
N GLY A 354 -0.31 -23.02 2.42
CA GLY A 354 -0.78 -22.38 3.65
C GLY A 354 -0.75 -20.85 3.59
N ILE A 355 -0.80 -20.27 2.39
CA ILE A 355 -0.98 -18.85 2.16
C ILE A 355 -2.45 -18.62 1.79
N PHE A 356 -3.14 -17.81 2.57
CA PHE A 356 -4.56 -17.51 2.38
C PHE A 356 -4.76 -16.01 2.24
N ALA A 357 -5.48 -15.59 1.21
CA ALA A 357 -5.99 -14.22 1.13
C ALA A 357 -7.15 -14.09 2.12
N VAL A 358 -6.91 -13.40 3.24
CA VAL A 358 -7.98 -13.06 4.19
C VAL A 358 -8.55 -11.70 3.79
N PRO A 359 -9.83 -11.61 3.41
CA PRO A 359 -10.47 -10.32 3.12
C PRO A 359 -10.39 -9.39 4.34
N PRO A 360 -10.31 -8.05 4.15
CA PRO A 360 -10.31 -7.11 5.25
C PRO A 360 -11.60 -7.23 6.08
N PRO A 361 -11.57 -6.89 7.39
CA PRO A 361 -12.76 -6.92 8.24
C PRO A 361 -13.82 -5.93 7.73
N GLN A 362 -15.05 -6.41 7.51
CA GLN A 362 -16.15 -5.62 6.94
C GLN A 362 -17.16 -5.11 7.98
N MET A 363 -17.00 -5.48 9.27
CA MET A 363 -17.99 -5.16 10.30
C MET A 363 -18.32 -3.66 10.39
N GLY A 364 -17.32 -2.77 10.30
CA GLY A 364 -17.54 -1.33 10.32
C GLY A 364 -18.36 -0.85 9.12
N SER A 365 -17.99 -1.26 7.89
CA SER A 365 -18.73 -0.91 6.68
C SER A 365 -20.15 -1.47 6.67
N ASP A 366 -20.32 -2.71 7.14
CA ASP A 366 -21.61 -3.39 7.23
C ASP A 366 -22.54 -2.66 8.21
N LEU A 367 -22.00 -2.17 9.32
CA LEU A 367 -22.76 -1.35 10.27
C LEU A 367 -23.11 0.02 9.66
N VAL A 368 -22.19 0.68 8.95
CA VAL A 368 -22.48 1.96 8.26
C VAL A 368 -23.61 1.83 7.24
N LEU A 369 -23.77 0.66 6.60
CA LEU A 369 -24.93 0.40 5.74
C LEU A 369 -26.26 0.49 6.50
N MET A 370 -26.29 0.18 7.81
CA MET A 370 -27.49 0.37 8.62
C MET A 370 -27.83 1.85 8.83
N LEU A 371 -26.83 2.74 8.83
CA LEU A 371 -27.04 4.20 8.95
C LEU A 371 -27.53 4.82 7.62
N THR A 372 -27.07 4.28 6.49
CA THR A 372 -27.22 4.90 5.17
C THR A 372 -28.31 4.28 4.30
N SER A 373 -28.59 2.99 4.44
CA SER A 373 -29.61 2.28 3.63
C SER A 373 -31.03 2.57 4.10
N ASP A 374 -31.99 2.50 3.17
CA ASP A 374 -33.41 2.69 3.48
C ASP A 374 -33.94 1.64 4.47
N ALA A 375 -33.53 0.38 4.31
CA ALA A 375 -33.91 -0.69 5.23
C ALA A 375 -33.35 -0.47 6.64
N GLY A 376 -32.09 -0.01 6.75
CA GLY A 376 -31.47 0.33 8.03
C GLY A 376 -32.17 1.49 8.72
N ARG A 377 -32.49 2.57 7.98
CA ARG A 377 -33.22 3.72 8.53
C ARG A 377 -34.63 3.37 9.02
N GLN A 378 -35.32 2.45 8.35
CA GLN A 378 -36.65 1.97 8.78
C GLN A 378 -36.61 1.18 10.09
N LEU A 379 -35.47 0.54 10.41
CA LEU A 379 -35.28 -0.25 11.62
C LEU A 379 -34.64 0.55 12.77
N ALA A 380 -34.28 1.82 12.52
CA ALA A 380 -33.74 2.70 13.55
C ALA A 380 -34.78 2.97 14.65
N ASP A 381 -34.37 2.80 15.90
CA ASP A 381 -35.21 2.92 17.10
C ASP A 381 -34.90 4.19 17.92
N PHE A 382 -34.05 5.07 17.38
CA PHE A 382 -33.64 6.33 18.01
C PHE A 382 -33.23 7.35 16.95
N TYR A 383 -33.22 8.63 17.29
CA TYR A 383 -32.67 9.66 16.41
C TYR A 383 -31.89 10.73 17.18
N ILE A 384 -30.83 11.23 16.55
CA ILE A 384 -30.00 12.32 17.08
C ILE A 384 -30.24 13.56 16.23
N THR A 385 -30.43 14.70 16.88
CA THR A 385 -30.54 16.01 16.22
C THR A 385 -29.33 16.87 16.56
N SER A 386 -28.91 17.71 15.60
CA SER A 386 -27.84 18.69 15.79
C SER A 386 -28.35 19.95 16.50
N GLY A 387 -27.44 20.87 16.80
CA GLY A 387 -27.75 22.16 17.42
C GLY A 387 -28.60 23.06 16.51
N GLU A 388 -28.51 22.85 15.20
CA GLU A 388 -29.23 23.54 14.14
C GLU A 388 -30.70 23.10 14.06
N ASP A 389 -31.64 24.01 14.30
CA ASP A 389 -33.07 23.68 14.42
C ASP A 389 -33.73 23.17 13.12
N GLN A 390 -33.12 23.40 11.95
CA GLN A 390 -33.65 22.96 10.65
C GLN A 390 -32.95 21.71 10.07
N ALA A 391 -31.92 21.20 10.74
CA ALA A 391 -31.17 20.05 10.23
C ALA A 391 -31.99 18.76 10.35
N PRO A 392 -31.85 17.83 9.38
CA PRO A 392 -32.61 16.58 9.41
C PRO A 392 -32.16 15.69 10.59
N PRO A 393 -33.08 14.90 11.19
CA PRO A 393 -32.72 13.96 12.23
C PRO A 393 -31.86 12.82 11.67
N ILE A 394 -30.87 12.40 12.44
CA ILE A 394 -30.01 11.27 12.11
C ILE A 394 -30.58 10.03 12.80
N HIS A 395 -31.19 9.14 12.01
CA HIS A 395 -31.77 7.89 12.49
C HIS A 395 -30.69 6.88 12.85
N VAL A 396 -30.69 6.41 14.09
CA VAL A 396 -29.64 5.56 14.68
C VAL A 396 -30.23 4.40 15.47
N HIS A 397 -29.37 3.44 15.79
CA HIS A 397 -29.74 2.21 16.48
C HIS A 397 -29.19 2.23 17.90
N ARG A 398 -30.07 2.16 18.91
CA ARG A 398 -29.69 2.25 20.34
C ARG A 398 -28.64 1.21 20.71
N LEU A 399 -28.72 0.01 20.14
CA LEU A 399 -27.78 -1.06 20.39
C LEU A 399 -26.34 -0.68 20.01
N VAL A 400 -26.15 0.03 18.89
CA VAL A 400 -24.83 0.50 18.45
C VAL A 400 -24.32 1.60 19.38
N LEU A 401 -25.18 2.55 19.75
CA LEU A 401 -24.84 3.61 20.70
C LEU A 401 -24.45 3.02 22.06
N LEU A 402 -25.23 2.08 22.60
CA LEU A 402 -24.92 1.37 23.85
C LEU A 402 -23.57 0.64 23.79
N ALA A 403 -23.26 0.00 22.66
CA ALA A 403 -22.03 -0.76 22.51
C ALA A 403 -20.78 0.12 22.33
N ARG A 404 -20.93 1.32 21.75
CA ARG A 404 -19.80 2.13 21.23
C ARG A 404 -19.65 3.48 21.90
N TRP A 405 -20.65 3.93 22.66
CA TRP A 405 -20.67 5.23 23.32
C TRP A 405 -20.92 5.09 24.83
N PRO A 406 -19.86 5.02 25.65
CA PRO A 406 -19.99 4.79 27.10
C PRO A 406 -20.87 5.83 27.82
N HIS A 407 -20.83 7.09 27.39
CA HIS A 407 -21.70 8.13 27.94
C HIS A 407 -23.18 7.87 27.68
N PHE A 408 -23.53 7.23 26.56
CA PHE A 408 -24.92 6.87 26.25
C PHE A 408 -25.49 5.80 27.18
N GLU A 409 -24.66 4.84 27.60
CA GLU A 409 -25.05 3.86 28.60
C GLU A 409 -25.44 4.54 29.92
N ASN A 410 -24.60 5.46 30.40
CA ASN A 410 -24.88 6.26 31.59
C ASN A 410 -26.14 7.12 31.43
N LEU A 411 -26.32 7.73 30.25
CA LEU A 411 -27.50 8.53 29.92
C LEU A 411 -28.79 7.71 30.07
N ILE A 412 -28.83 6.50 29.50
CA ILE A 412 -30.00 5.60 29.61
C ILE A 412 -30.21 5.14 31.05
N GLN A 413 -29.14 4.84 31.80
CA GLN A 413 -29.25 4.39 33.18
C GLN A 413 -29.65 5.50 34.16
N SER A 414 -29.44 6.78 33.80
CA SER A 414 -29.68 7.94 34.68
C SER A 414 -31.16 8.19 35.02
N GLY A 415 -32.11 7.65 34.23
CA GLY A 415 -33.54 7.87 34.44
C GLY A 415 -34.02 9.30 34.12
N MET A 416 -33.20 10.14 33.47
CA MET A 416 -33.57 11.51 33.05
C MET A 416 -34.48 11.54 31.82
N ALA A 417 -34.96 12.72 31.40
CA ALA A 417 -35.89 12.88 30.27
C ALA A 417 -35.37 12.23 28.98
N GLU A 418 -34.06 12.27 28.77
CA GLU A 418 -33.35 11.65 27.65
C GLU A 418 -33.42 10.11 27.65
N SER A 419 -33.54 9.49 28.83
CA SER A 419 -33.72 8.04 28.97
C SER A 419 -35.12 7.57 28.60
N VAL A 420 -36.09 8.50 28.61
CA VAL A 420 -37.50 8.26 28.28
C VAL A 420 -37.81 8.70 26.84
N SER A 421 -37.13 9.73 26.33
CA SER A 421 -37.28 10.19 24.95
C SER A 421 -36.57 9.25 23.97
N MET A 422 -37.16 9.05 22.79
CA MET A 422 -36.51 8.32 21.68
C MET A 422 -35.53 9.20 20.88
N HIS A 423 -35.03 10.29 21.48
CA HIS A 423 -34.15 11.23 20.80
C HIS A 423 -33.10 11.88 21.70
N LEU A 424 -32.03 12.39 21.10
CA LEU A 424 -30.99 13.16 21.79
C LEU A 424 -30.56 14.36 20.93
N LYS A 425 -30.43 15.55 21.53
CA LYS A 425 -29.89 16.73 20.84
C LYS A 425 -28.42 16.92 21.22
N ILE A 426 -27.55 17.02 20.22
CA ILE A 426 -26.14 17.35 20.38
C ILE A 426 -25.94 18.79 19.88
N PRO A 427 -25.42 19.73 20.68
CA PRO A 427 -25.36 21.16 20.35
C PRO A 427 -24.20 21.50 19.40
N GLU A 428 -24.04 20.72 18.34
CA GLU A 428 -22.97 20.84 17.35
C GLU A 428 -23.57 20.91 15.94
N SER A 429 -22.77 21.26 14.93
CA SER A 429 -23.26 21.32 13.55
C SER A 429 -23.68 19.93 13.04
N TYR A 430 -24.55 19.90 12.03
CA TYR A 430 -25.01 18.62 11.47
C TYR A 430 -23.86 17.74 11.01
N ASP A 431 -22.87 18.31 10.33
CA ASP A 431 -21.74 17.57 9.78
C ASP A 431 -20.89 16.91 10.88
N VAL A 432 -20.65 17.62 11.98
CA VAL A 432 -19.86 17.11 13.10
C VAL A 432 -20.62 15.99 13.81
N VAL A 433 -21.93 16.16 14.04
CA VAL A 433 -22.77 15.12 14.64
C VAL A 433 -22.85 13.89 13.73
N HIS A 434 -23.02 14.08 12.43
CA HIS A 434 -23.07 13.00 11.46
C HIS A 434 -21.73 12.24 11.40
N ALA A 435 -20.60 12.95 11.44
CA ALA A 435 -19.28 12.34 11.46
C ALA A 435 -19.01 11.57 12.76
N PHE A 436 -19.43 12.12 13.91
CA PHE A 436 -19.37 11.45 15.21
C PHE A 436 -20.17 10.14 15.21
N VAL A 437 -21.43 10.18 14.75
CA VAL A 437 -22.28 8.99 14.62
C VAL A 437 -21.66 8.00 13.64
N THR A 438 -21.19 8.45 12.48
CA THR A 438 -20.55 7.59 11.49
C THR A 438 -19.33 6.89 12.08
N PHE A 439 -18.53 7.57 12.91
CA PHE A 439 -17.43 6.94 13.65
C PHE A 439 -17.90 5.83 14.61
N LEU A 440 -19.00 6.03 15.34
CA LEU A 440 -19.54 4.98 16.22
C LEU A 440 -19.90 3.70 15.45
N TYR A 441 -20.30 3.82 14.19
CA TYR A 441 -20.61 2.70 13.31
C TYR A 441 -19.36 2.12 12.62
N ALA A 442 -18.49 2.99 12.09
CA ALA A 442 -17.37 2.60 11.21
C ALA A 442 -16.06 2.30 11.95
N ASP A 443 -15.86 2.88 13.13
CA ASP A 443 -14.57 2.95 13.83
C ASP A 443 -13.42 3.59 13.03
N SER A 444 -13.75 4.42 12.03
CA SER A 444 -12.80 5.14 11.18
C SER A 444 -13.22 6.59 10.96
N ILE A 445 -12.22 7.44 10.77
CA ILE A 445 -12.34 8.87 10.46
C ILE A 445 -11.67 9.24 9.11
N ASP A 446 -11.24 8.24 8.34
CA ASP A 446 -10.38 8.46 7.16
C ASP A 446 -11.08 9.24 6.05
N GLN A 447 -12.41 9.17 6.01
CA GLN A 447 -13.28 9.85 5.06
C GLN A 447 -13.52 11.34 5.37
N PHE A 448 -13.11 11.83 6.54
CA PHE A 448 -13.36 13.21 6.97
C PHE A 448 -12.18 14.14 6.68
N ASP A 449 -12.48 15.40 6.37
CA ASP A 449 -11.47 16.45 6.22
C ASP A 449 -10.90 16.90 7.59
N ILE A 450 -9.80 17.66 7.54
CA ILE A 450 -9.08 18.04 8.75
C ILE A 450 -9.87 19.03 9.62
N ASP A 451 -10.73 19.85 9.01
CA ASP A 451 -11.55 20.83 9.72
C ASP A 451 -12.60 20.11 10.57
N LEU A 452 -13.28 19.12 9.99
CA LEU A 452 -14.25 18.27 10.67
C LEU A 452 -13.59 17.39 11.74
N VAL A 453 -12.39 16.86 11.46
CA VAL A 453 -11.60 16.08 12.43
C VAL A 453 -11.18 16.93 13.64
N SER A 454 -10.90 18.22 13.45
CA SER A 454 -10.58 19.15 14.54
C SER A 454 -11.77 19.35 15.48
N ASP A 455 -12.98 19.49 14.94
CA ASP A 455 -14.21 19.62 15.72
C ASP A 455 -14.56 18.29 16.42
N LEU A 456 -14.35 17.16 15.74
CA LEU A 456 -14.50 15.82 16.32
C LEU A 456 -13.54 15.57 17.50
N LEU A 457 -12.34 16.16 17.51
CA LEU A 457 -11.42 16.03 18.64
C LEU A 457 -12.04 16.59 19.93
N VAL A 458 -12.70 17.74 19.83
CA VAL A 458 -13.37 18.39 20.96
C VAL A 458 -14.52 17.50 21.45
N ILE A 459 -15.36 17.02 20.54
CA ILE A 459 -16.44 16.08 20.86
C ILE A 459 -15.92 14.79 21.50
N ALA A 460 -14.83 14.23 20.99
CA ALA A 460 -14.22 13.01 21.51
C ALA A 460 -13.79 13.19 22.97
N ASN A 461 -13.29 14.37 23.34
CA ASN A 461 -12.95 14.69 24.72
C ASN A 461 -14.21 14.88 25.58
N ILE A 462 -15.19 15.67 25.11
CA ILE A 462 -16.46 15.92 25.82
C ILE A 462 -17.19 14.62 26.15
N TYR A 463 -17.27 13.71 25.19
CA TYR A 463 -17.97 12.44 25.31
C TYR A 463 -17.08 11.26 25.73
N LEU A 464 -15.84 11.54 26.14
CA LEU A 464 -14.89 10.57 26.70
C LEU A 464 -14.67 9.34 25.80
N LEU A 465 -14.43 9.57 24.51
CA LEU A 465 -14.08 8.55 23.52
C LEU A 465 -12.57 8.53 23.26
N PRO A 466 -11.77 7.80 24.05
CA PRO A 466 -10.30 7.82 23.95
C PRO A 466 -9.80 7.36 22.57
N ARG A 467 -10.51 6.41 21.94
CA ARG A 467 -10.16 5.91 20.61
C ARG A 467 -10.35 6.98 19.53
N LEU A 468 -11.48 7.69 19.52
CA LEU A 468 -11.72 8.79 18.58
C LEU A 468 -10.70 9.91 18.81
N LEU A 469 -10.46 10.26 20.07
CA LEU A 469 -9.50 11.30 20.47
C LEU A 469 -8.11 11.02 19.93
N ALA A 470 -7.61 9.79 20.09
CA ALA A 470 -6.30 9.38 19.59
C ALA A 470 -6.23 9.36 18.06
N LEU A 471 -7.29 8.92 17.38
CA LEU A 471 -7.37 8.92 15.92
C LEU A 471 -7.33 10.35 15.36
N CYS A 472 -8.13 11.27 15.91
CA CYS A 472 -8.14 12.68 15.54
C CYS A 472 -6.77 13.32 15.77
N ALA A 473 -6.16 13.13 16.95
CA ALA A 473 -4.86 13.70 17.27
C ALA A 473 -3.76 13.22 16.30
N ARG A 474 -3.72 11.92 15.99
CA ARG A 474 -2.77 11.36 15.02
C ARG A 474 -2.95 11.95 13.62
N ARG A 475 -4.20 12.08 13.15
CA ARG A 475 -4.51 12.64 11.82
C ARG A 475 -4.10 14.11 11.73
N MET A 476 -4.29 14.88 12.80
CA MET A 476 -3.85 16.28 12.87
C MET A 476 -2.34 16.45 12.92
N HIS A 477 -1.62 15.57 13.62
CA HIS A 477 -0.15 15.58 13.58
C HIS A 477 0.40 15.35 12.17
N ALA A 478 -0.21 14.45 11.39
CA ALA A 478 0.28 14.10 10.06
C ALA A 478 -0.06 15.13 8.98
N HIS A 479 -1.07 15.99 9.18
CA HIS A 479 -1.59 16.89 8.15
C HIS A 479 -1.74 18.34 8.64
N MET A 480 -0.74 18.80 9.39
CA MET A 480 -0.66 20.19 9.85
C MET A 480 -0.10 21.08 8.74
N ASP A 481 -0.77 22.20 8.48
CA ASP A 481 -0.33 23.20 7.49
C ASP A 481 -0.64 24.63 7.96
N ILE A 482 -0.16 25.62 7.20
CA ILE A 482 -0.34 27.05 7.49
C ILE A 482 -1.83 27.42 7.64
N GLY A 483 -2.72 26.83 6.83
CA GLY A 483 -4.14 27.16 6.81
C GLY A 483 -4.93 26.61 7.99
N ASN A 484 -4.54 25.44 8.50
CA ASN A 484 -5.29 24.72 9.53
C ASN A 484 -4.68 24.79 10.94
N VAL A 485 -3.38 25.11 11.08
CA VAL A 485 -2.65 24.98 12.35
C VAL A 485 -3.27 25.79 13.50
N SER A 486 -3.81 26.98 13.24
CA SER A 486 -4.45 27.79 14.28
C SER A 486 -5.69 27.12 14.86
N LYS A 487 -6.54 26.50 14.02
CA LYS A 487 -7.70 25.74 14.48
C LYS A 487 -7.25 24.51 15.29
N ILE A 488 -6.22 23.79 14.81
CA ILE A 488 -5.65 22.64 15.51
C ILE A 488 -5.13 23.04 16.90
N TYR A 489 -4.40 24.15 17.01
CA TYR A 489 -3.89 24.66 18.29
C TYR A 489 -5.03 24.91 19.29
N HIS A 490 -6.09 25.61 18.85
CA HIS A 490 -7.25 25.89 19.68
C HIS A 490 -7.97 24.62 20.12
N CYS A 491 -8.34 23.75 19.17
CA CYS A 491 -9.06 22.51 19.46
C CYS A 491 -8.24 21.57 20.35
N ALA A 492 -6.92 21.50 20.17
CA ALA A 492 -6.03 20.71 21.02
C ALA A 492 -6.00 21.21 22.47
N GLY A 493 -6.01 22.54 22.68
CA GLY A 493 -6.15 23.14 24.00
C GLY A 493 -7.48 22.77 24.67
N VAL A 494 -8.60 22.95 23.96
CA VAL A 494 -9.94 22.60 24.46
C VAL A 494 -10.07 21.10 24.77
N ALA A 495 -9.50 20.24 23.93
CA ALA A 495 -9.50 18.80 24.10
C ALA A 495 -8.39 18.28 25.05
N SER A 496 -7.64 19.16 25.70
CA SER A 496 -6.54 18.82 26.61
C SER A 496 -5.45 17.92 25.99
N GLN A 497 -5.23 18.01 24.68
CA GLN A 497 -4.21 17.27 23.94
C GLN A 497 -2.87 18.03 23.92
N ARG A 498 -2.16 18.02 25.05
CA ARG A 498 -0.92 18.79 25.25
C ARG A 498 0.15 18.55 24.18
N GLY A 499 0.38 17.29 23.77
CA GLY A 499 1.39 16.97 22.76
C GLY A 499 1.09 17.57 21.39
N LEU A 500 -0.18 17.50 20.98
CA LEU A 500 -0.64 18.11 19.73
C LEU A 500 -0.60 19.63 19.81
N GLN A 501 -1.05 20.21 20.92
CA GLN A 501 -1.04 21.65 21.16
C GLN A 501 0.39 22.21 21.09
N GLN A 502 1.36 21.57 21.75
CA GLN A 502 2.76 21.99 21.69
C GLN A 502 3.35 21.90 20.28
N THR A 503 3.00 20.85 19.54
CA THR A 503 3.49 20.67 18.17
C THR A 503 2.91 21.73 17.24
N ALA A 504 1.62 22.03 17.38
CA ALA A 504 0.96 23.12 16.66
C ALA A 504 1.56 24.48 17.01
N LEU A 505 1.83 24.74 18.28
CA LEU A 505 2.47 25.97 18.75
C LEU A 505 3.85 26.17 18.13
N ASN A 506 4.69 25.13 18.13
CA ASN A 506 6.02 25.18 17.51
C ASN A 506 5.91 25.49 16.00
N TYR A 507 5.02 24.80 15.29
CA TYR A 507 4.78 25.05 13.87
C TYR A 507 4.29 26.48 13.60
N MET A 508 3.42 27.02 14.47
CA MET A 508 2.96 28.40 14.38
C MET A 508 4.10 29.41 14.56
N PHE A 509 5.07 29.14 15.44
CA PHE A 509 6.25 30.00 15.59
C PHE A 509 7.20 29.90 14.41
N GLU A 510 7.46 28.70 13.90
CA GLU A 510 8.30 28.48 12.71
C GLU A 510 7.74 29.19 11.46
N HIS A 511 6.41 29.29 11.35
CA HIS A 511 5.70 29.86 10.19
C HIS A 511 4.90 31.14 10.54
N TYR A 512 5.27 31.86 11.60
CA TYR A 512 4.46 32.95 12.17
C TYR A 512 4.03 34.02 11.15
N GLY A 513 4.95 34.41 10.26
CA GLY A 513 4.68 35.44 9.24
C GLY A 513 3.53 35.10 8.30
N ASP A 514 3.39 33.83 7.92
CA ASP A 514 2.30 33.36 7.06
C ASP A 514 1.05 33.03 7.87
N VAL A 515 1.22 32.34 9.01
CA VAL A 515 0.12 31.94 9.90
C VAL A 515 -0.66 33.17 10.40
N SER A 516 0.02 34.23 10.83
CA SER A 516 -0.62 35.47 11.33
C SER A 516 -1.51 36.18 10.30
N ARG A 517 -1.31 35.90 9.02
CA ARG A 517 -2.12 36.45 7.91
C ARG A 517 -3.34 35.60 7.58
N THR A 518 -3.42 34.38 8.10
CA THR A 518 -4.54 33.48 7.86
C THR A 518 -5.82 33.95 8.56
N ILE A 519 -6.96 33.57 7.97
CA ILE A 519 -8.27 33.78 8.58
C ILE A 519 -8.39 33.00 9.89
N GLY A 520 -7.84 31.78 9.93
CA GLY A 520 -7.85 30.92 11.11
C GLY A 520 -7.19 31.58 12.33
N PHE A 521 -5.99 32.15 12.16
CA PHE A 521 -5.30 32.86 13.25
C PHE A 521 -6.07 34.08 13.73
N ARG A 522 -6.60 34.88 12.79
CA ARG A 522 -7.37 36.11 13.12
C ARG A 522 -8.68 35.83 13.86
N ASN A 523 -9.25 34.65 13.63
CA ASN A 523 -10.50 34.23 14.26
C ASN A 523 -10.29 33.48 15.58
N LEU A 524 -9.03 33.32 16.05
CA LEU A 524 -8.77 32.70 17.34
C LEU A 524 -9.43 33.49 18.48
N PRO A 525 -10.01 32.81 19.49
CA PRO A 525 -10.53 33.48 20.68
C PRO A 525 -9.42 34.30 21.37
N LYS A 526 -9.80 35.44 21.96
CA LYS A 526 -8.86 36.36 22.62
C LYS A 526 -8.00 35.66 23.68
N GLU A 527 -8.58 34.76 24.45
CA GLU A 527 -7.87 34.00 25.49
C GLU A 527 -6.76 33.11 24.90
N VAL A 528 -7.02 32.52 23.74
CA VAL A 528 -6.08 31.64 23.03
C VAL A 528 -4.95 32.44 22.39
N LEU A 529 -5.25 33.66 21.91
CA LEU A 529 -4.22 34.59 21.42
C LEU A 529 -3.31 35.08 22.54
N LEU A 530 -3.87 35.38 23.72
CA LEU A 530 -3.08 35.74 24.89
C LEU A 530 -2.18 34.58 25.31
N ASP A 531 -2.73 33.37 25.42
CA ASP A 531 -1.97 32.16 25.71
C ASP A 531 -0.85 31.93 24.69
N PHE A 532 -1.12 32.12 23.40
CA PHE A 532 -0.10 32.06 22.35
C PHE A 532 1.03 33.10 22.55
N TRP A 533 0.68 34.34 22.89
CA TRP A 533 1.66 35.41 23.15
C TRP A 533 2.46 35.17 24.42
N ASP A 534 1.86 34.61 25.46
CA ASP A 534 2.55 34.25 26.71
C ASP A 534 3.61 33.16 26.48
N HIS A 535 3.41 32.31 25.47
CA HIS A 535 4.39 31.29 25.06
C HIS A 535 5.39 31.79 24.01
N THR A 536 5.27 33.04 23.54
CA THR A 536 6.23 33.60 22.58
C THR A 536 7.56 33.85 23.30
N PRO A 537 8.69 33.27 22.82
CA PRO A 537 9.98 33.48 23.46
C PRO A 537 10.35 34.96 23.52
N SER A 538 10.93 35.42 24.63
CA SER A 538 11.35 36.82 24.80
C SER A 538 12.43 37.27 23.82
N ASN A 539 13.16 36.33 23.22
CA ASN A 539 14.15 36.54 22.18
C ASN A 539 13.61 36.29 20.76
N ALA A 540 12.30 36.20 20.57
CA ALA A 540 11.71 36.01 19.25
C ALA A 540 11.96 37.25 18.37
N ILE A 541 12.67 37.06 17.26
CA ILE A 541 12.96 38.10 16.27
C ILE A 541 12.14 37.82 15.01
N ILE A 542 11.38 38.82 14.54
CA ILE A 542 10.71 38.74 13.24
C ILE A 542 11.77 39.00 12.16
N THR A 543 12.35 37.95 11.60
CA THR A 543 13.31 38.06 10.50
C THR A 543 12.56 38.19 9.18
N THR A 544 12.75 39.31 8.48
CA THR A 544 12.39 39.41 7.06
C THR A 544 13.51 38.75 6.25
N LYS A 545 13.17 38.04 5.15
CA LYS A 545 14.14 37.30 4.32
C LYS A 545 15.33 38.14 3.83
N ASP A 546 15.21 39.47 3.86
CA ASP A 546 16.26 40.41 3.43
C ASP A 546 17.32 40.69 4.52
N MET A 547 17.09 40.32 5.79
CA MET A 547 18.07 40.54 6.87
C MET A 547 19.19 39.50 6.95
N MET A 548 19.06 38.36 6.24
CA MET A 548 20.08 37.28 6.26
C MET A 548 21.35 37.57 5.45
N GLN A 549 21.43 38.70 4.73
CA GLN A 549 22.61 39.05 3.94
C GLN A 549 23.64 39.91 4.68
N VAL A 550 23.34 40.43 5.88
CA VAL A 550 24.23 41.40 6.55
C VAL A 550 25.21 40.73 7.53
N ASP A 551 24.87 39.60 8.15
CA ASP A 551 25.69 38.98 9.22
C ASP A 551 26.78 38.00 8.73
N ARG A 552 27.25 38.08 7.48
CA ARG A 552 28.27 37.17 6.92
C ARG A 552 29.63 37.80 6.60
N LEU A 553 29.95 38.98 7.14
CA LEU A 553 31.20 39.67 6.79
C LEU A 553 32.15 40.02 7.95
N GLU A 554 31.91 39.60 9.19
CA GLU A 554 32.89 39.81 10.26
C GLU A 554 33.08 38.52 11.06
N GLU A 555 33.99 37.65 10.60
CA GLU A 555 34.76 36.72 11.44
C GLU A 555 35.82 36.01 10.58
N THR A 556 36.91 36.73 10.28
CA THR A 556 38.20 36.12 9.95
C THR A 556 39.29 36.90 10.66
N GLU A 557 39.79 36.38 11.79
CA GLU A 557 41.23 36.38 12.08
C GLU A 557 41.60 35.49 13.28
N ASP A 558 42.51 34.56 12.97
CA ASP A 558 43.58 33.96 13.76
C ASP A 558 43.37 33.10 15.02
N THR A 559 43.69 31.82 14.80
CA THR A 559 44.05 30.81 15.80
C THR A 559 45.52 30.91 16.23
N ALA A 560 45.79 31.03 17.53
CA ALA A 560 46.95 30.41 18.20
C ALA A 560 46.71 30.30 19.73
N PRO A 561 46.96 29.14 20.39
CA PRO A 561 46.81 29.00 21.84
C PRO A 561 48.15 28.80 22.56
N THR A 562 48.41 29.55 23.64
CA THR A 562 49.26 29.18 24.81
C THR A 562 49.19 30.34 25.81
N SER A 563 48.48 30.21 26.94
CA SER A 563 48.89 29.64 28.24
C SER A 563 49.67 30.60 29.16
N TYR A 564 49.08 30.83 30.35
CA TYR A 564 49.68 31.18 31.64
C TYR A 564 50.22 32.60 31.94
N ALA A 565 49.49 33.24 32.87
CA ALA A 565 49.95 33.91 34.09
C ALA A 565 50.75 35.23 34.03
N GLY A 566 50.17 36.25 34.70
CA GLY A 566 50.92 37.10 35.63
C GLY A 566 50.86 38.61 35.38
N GLY A 567 50.11 39.30 36.25
CA GLY A 567 50.55 40.46 37.04
C GLY A 567 50.90 41.82 36.40
N GLY A 568 50.46 42.89 37.07
CA GLY A 568 50.90 44.30 36.91
C GLY A 568 49.88 45.13 36.15
N GLU A 569 49.06 45.98 36.77
CA GLU A 569 49.35 47.31 37.37
C GLU A 569 49.76 48.38 36.35
N ASP A 570 49.08 49.53 36.49
CA ASP A 570 49.45 50.89 36.09
C ASP A 570 49.30 51.22 34.58
N GLU A 571 48.91 52.40 34.15
CA GLU A 571 48.21 53.59 34.66
C GLU A 571 48.13 54.50 33.41
N ASP A 572 47.20 55.44 33.42
CA ASP A 572 47.34 56.77 32.81
C ASP A 572 47.11 57.06 31.31
N ASP A 573 46.56 58.27 31.19
CA ASP A 573 46.52 59.26 30.10
C ASP A 573 45.43 59.06 29.03
N GLU A 574 44.24 59.65 29.18
CA GLU A 574 43.88 61.08 29.06
C GLU A 574 44.29 61.75 27.72
N ASP A 575 43.22 62.14 27.02
CA ASP A 575 43.02 63.37 26.25
C ASP A 575 43.82 63.65 24.96
N GLU A 576 43.05 63.83 23.88
CA GLU A 576 42.96 65.06 23.04
C GLU A 576 42.19 64.67 21.76
N GLU A 577 40.93 65.08 21.63
CA GLU A 577 40.46 66.33 21.02
C GLU A 577 40.40 66.29 19.48
N GLN A 578 39.33 66.94 18.99
CA GLN A 578 39.17 67.54 17.66
C GLN A 578 38.80 66.61 16.50
N ASP A 579 37.90 66.95 15.59
CA ASP A 579 36.76 67.87 15.47
C ASP A 579 36.17 67.50 14.09
N ASP A 580 35.03 68.11 13.76
CA ASP A 580 34.48 68.28 12.41
C ASP A 580 33.78 67.06 11.81
N ASP A 581 32.65 67.19 11.14
CA ASP A 581 31.54 68.15 11.11
C ASP A 581 30.55 67.47 10.13
N ASP A 582 29.34 68.03 10.04
CA ASP A 582 28.40 67.87 8.93
C ASP A 582 27.60 66.56 8.85
N GLU A 583 26.32 66.62 9.28
CA GLU A 583 25.15 66.98 8.45
C GLU A 583 24.63 65.77 7.63
N ILE A 584 23.35 65.45 7.49
CA ILE A 584 22.05 65.92 7.98
C ILE A 584 21.04 64.95 7.31
N ILE A 585 19.96 64.55 8.00
CA ILE A 585 18.57 64.37 7.52
C ILE A 585 18.34 63.42 6.31
N ASN A 586 17.45 62.43 6.30
CA ASN A 586 16.26 62.03 7.06
C ASN A 586 15.99 60.54 6.80
#